data_AF-A0A4Y7U7V2-F1
#
_entry.id   AF-A0A4Y7U7V2-F1
#
_cell.length_a   1.000
_cell.length_b   1.000
_cell.length_c   1.000
_cell.angle_alpha   90.00
_cell.angle_beta   90.00
_cell.angle_gamma   90.00
#
_symmetry.space_group_name_H-M   'P 1'
#
loop_
_entity.id
_entity.type
_entity.pdbx_description
1 polymer ?
#
loop_
_entity_poly.entity_id
_entity_poly.type
_entity_poly.pdbx_seq_one_letter_code
_entity_poly.pdbx_strand_id
1 'polypeptide(L)'
;MFKKIILLFIIAALAGCSSSKPAIATTKKQAAIQKPRVASTKKGTYSKPIGKYPTTNNTTEVIQSTSKTVVTSDLINNYVLQFKDIAMGNMQKYGIPASIILAQGILESGAGRGDLALEANNHFGIKCHKDWLGESVRHDDDSAQECFRKYTEASDSYRDHALFLVGKNRYATLFTYEKDDYKAWAKGLRAAGYATDPNYPDKLISYIERYNLHQYDCLVTGKSYTAINKSAPTRTSNTKTNSEPASNDPNLYEVQKGDTLYSISKKFNVLVDDLKRKNNLSDNALSVGQKLKVM
;
A
#
# COMPACT_ATOMS: atom_id res chain seq x y z
N MET A 1 -35.70 34.56 -65.43
CA MET A 1 -34.72 34.71 -64.32
C MET A 1 -35.50 34.95 -63.04
N PHE A 2 -35.54 33.98 -62.13
CA PHE A 2 -35.54 34.15 -60.66
C PHE A 2 -35.60 32.74 -60.06
N LYS A 3 -34.42 32.28 -59.66
CA LYS A 3 -34.14 30.98 -59.05
C LYS A 3 -34.29 31.12 -57.53
N LYS A 4 -34.86 30.09 -56.90
CA LYS A 4 -34.60 29.61 -55.53
C LYS A 4 -35.11 30.49 -54.38
N ILE A 5 -35.34 29.82 -53.23
CA ILE A 5 -35.92 30.31 -51.96
C ILE A 5 -37.46 30.27 -52.10
N ILE A 6 -38.23 29.36 -51.48
CA ILE A 6 -38.31 29.04 -50.06
C ILE A 6 -38.77 27.59 -49.91
N LEU A 7 -37.88 26.77 -49.35
CA LEU A 7 -38.17 25.53 -48.65
C LEU A 7 -38.59 25.94 -47.23
N LEU A 8 -39.86 25.79 -46.86
CA LEU A 8 -40.32 25.44 -45.49
C LEU A 8 -41.82 25.68 -45.33
N PHE A 9 -42.46 24.65 -44.77
CA PHE A 9 -43.81 24.63 -44.19
C PHE A 9 -44.98 24.85 -45.13
N ILE A 10 -45.78 23.79 -45.33
CA ILE A 10 -47.23 23.79 -45.08
C ILE A 10 -47.82 22.39 -45.38
N ILE A 11 -48.40 21.80 -44.33
CA ILE A 11 -49.56 20.88 -44.31
C ILE A 11 -49.26 19.40 -44.70
N ALA A 12 -49.15 18.44 -43.78
CA ALA A 12 -50.10 17.96 -42.78
C ALA A 12 -51.41 17.38 -43.36
N ALA A 13 -51.37 16.10 -43.74
CA ALA A 13 -52.45 15.13 -43.51
C ALA A 13 -52.06 13.80 -44.15
N LEU A 14 -51.93 12.75 -43.35
CA LEU A 14 -52.67 11.48 -43.52
C LEU A 14 -52.35 10.62 -42.29
N ALA A 15 -53.37 10.50 -41.43
CA ALA A 15 -53.42 9.66 -40.25
C ALA A 15 -53.96 8.26 -40.62
N GLY A 16 -53.56 7.24 -39.84
CA GLY A 16 -54.07 5.86 -39.86
C GLY A 16 -53.05 4.88 -40.46
N CYS A 17 -52.66 3.76 -39.83
CA CYS A 17 -53.22 3.02 -38.72
C CYS A 17 -52.09 2.37 -37.88
N SER A 18 -52.34 2.26 -36.58
CA SER A 18 -51.55 1.51 -35.61
C SER A 18 -51.77 0.00 -35.76
N SER A 19 -50.68 -0.76 -35.68
CA SER A 19 -50.69 -2.19 -35.37
C SER A 19 -49.41 -2.49 -34.59
N SER A 20 -49.53 -2.43 -33.26
CA SER A 20 -48.52 -2.90 -32.33
C SER A 20 -48.51 -4.43 -32.33
N LYS A 21 -47.53 -5.02 -33.00
CA LYS A 21 -47.23 -6.45 -32.81
C LYS A 21 -46.72 -6.65 -31.37
N PRO A 22 -47.28 -7.58 -30.58
CA PRO A 22 -46.74 -7.87 -29.27
C PRO A 22 -45.35 -8.50 -29.43
N ALA A 23 -44.34 -7.88 -28.81
CA ALA A 23 -43.06 -8.54 -28.62
C ALA A 23 -43.29 -9.76 -27.72
N ILE A 24 -43.02 -10.95 -28.25
CA ILE A 24 -43.00 -12.19 -27.50
C ILE A 24 -41.86 -12.06 -26.47
N ALA A 25 -42.23 -11.74 -25.24
CA ALA A 25 -41.36 -11.87 -24.09
C ALA A 25 -41.20 -13.37 -23.80
N THR A 26 -40.18 -14.00 -24.37
CA THR A 26 -39.68 -15.28 -23.85
C THR A 26 -39.05 -15.02 -22.50
N THR A 27 -39.83 -15.23 -21.44
CA THR A 27 -39.35 -15.43 -20.07
C THR A 27 -38.45 -16.66 -20.07
N LYS A 28 -37.14 -16.45 -20.23
CA LYS A 28 -36.17 -17.50 -19.92
C LYS A 28 -36.21 -17.67 -18.40
N LYS A 29 -36.92 -18.70 -17.94
CA LYS A 29 -36.93 -19.17 -16.56
C LYS A 29 -35.47 -19.28 -16.11
N GLN A 30 -35.04 -18.39 -15.21
CA GLN A 30 -33.76 -18.51 -14.54
C GLN A 30 -33.72 -19.90 -13.91
N ALA A 31 -32.80 -20.74 -14.39
CA ALA A 31 -32.40 -21.91 -13.64
C ALA A 31 -31.91 -21.42 -12.28
N ALA A 32 -32.48 -21.94 -11.20
CA ALA A 32 -32.05 -21.65 -9.85
C ALA A 32 -30.56 -22.01 -9.73
N ILE A 33 -29.71 -21.00 -9.71
CA ILE A 33 -28.30 -21.17 -9.35
C ILE A 33 -28.31 -21.54 -7.87
N GLN A 34 -28.03 -22.81 -7.60
CA GLN A 34 -27.76 -23.27 -6.25
C GLN A 34 -26.56 -22.46 -5.74
N LYS A 35 -26.78 -21.67 -4.68
CA LYS A 35 -25.70 -21.03 -3.93
C LYS A 35 -24.68 -22.11 -3.57
N PRO A 36 -23.37 -21.93 -3.81
CA PRO A 36 -22.39 -22.79 -3.16
C PRO A 36 -22.61 -22.66 -1.65
N ARG A 37 -22.81 -23.82 -1.01
CA ARG A 37 -22.90 -23.96 0.45
C ARG A 37 -21.63 -23.37 1.06
N VAL A 38 -21.72 -22.15 1.57
CA VAL A 38 -20.67 -21.55 2.39
C VAL A 38 -20.50 -22.46 3.59
N ALA A 39 -19.36 -23.16 3.63
CA ALA A 39 -18.93 -23.83 4.84
C ALA A 39 -18.79 -22.73 5.91
N SER A 40 -19.64 -22.79 6.93
CA SER A 40 -19.52 -21.98 8.13
C SER A 40 -18.24 -22.39 8.85
N THR A 41 -17.12 -21.77 8.47
CA THR A 41 -15.93 -21.74 9.32
C THR A 41 -16.23 -20.80 10.47
N LYS A 42 -16.29 -21.38 11.68
CA LYS A 42 -16.50 -20.67 12.94
C LYS A 42 -15.66 -19.40 12.98
N LYS A 43 -16.33 -18.27 13.24
CA LYS A 43 -15.73 -17.01 13.71
C LYS A 43 -14.71 -17.33 14.81
N GLY A 44 -13.43 -17.23 14.50
CA GLY A 44 -12.42 -16.99 15.52
C GLY A 44 -12.65 -15.59 16.05
N THR A 45 -13.14 -15.47 17.27
CA THR A 45 -13.15 -14.21 18.02
C THR A 45 -11.72 -13.71 18.11
N TYR A 46 -11.39 -12.64 17.38
CA TYR A 46 -10.14 -11.92 17.56
C TYR A 46 -10.19 -11.21 18.91
N SER A 47 -9.68 -11.87 19.94
CA SER A 47 -9.42 -11.26 21.24
C SER A 47 -8.30 -10.25 21.08
N LYS A 48 -8.65 -8.97 21.24
CA LYS A 48 -7.75 -7.82 21.39
C LYS A 48 -6.69 -8.14 22.46
N PRO A 49 -5.38 -8.22 22.16
CA PRO A 49 -4.39 -8.23 23.21
C PRO A 49 -4.21 -6.79 23.70
N ILE A 50 -4.82 -6.47 24.84
CA ILE A 50 -4.41 -5.33 25.68
C ILE A 50 -3.13 -5.79 26.37
N GLY A 51 -2.00 -5.66 25.68
CA GLY A 51 -0.67 -5.72 26.27
C GLY A 51 -0.17 -4.30 26.48
N LYS A 52 0.02 -3.87 27.73
CA LYS A 52 0.82 -2.67 28.03
C LYS A 52 2.26 -2.97 27.59
N TYR A 53 2.68 -2.39 26.47
CA TYR A 53 4.07 -2.45 26.04
C TYR A 53 4.88 -1.40 26.81
N PRO A 54 5.99 -1.79 27.48
CA PRO A 54 6.84 -0.87 28.21
C PRO A 54 7.60 0.07 27.25
N THR A 55 7.69 1.33 27.66
CA THR A 55 8.44 2.40 27.02
C THR A 55 9.91 2.02 26.84
N THR A 56 10.38 2.02 25.60
CA THR A 56 11.79 2.05 25.23
C THR A 56 12.00 3.17 24.21
N ASN A 57 13.24 3.60 24.00
CA ASN A 57 13.65 4.73 23.16
C ASN A 57 13.42 4.47 21.65
N ASN A 58 12.20 4.11 21.27
CA ASN A 58 11.73 3.98 19.91
C ASN A 58 11.42 5.39 19.37
N THR A 59 12.10 5.79 18.29
CA THR A 59 11.72 6.98 17.54
C THR A 59 10.25 6.82 17.13
N THR A 60 9.42 7.64 17.75
CA THR A 60 7.98 7.64 17.58
C THR A 60 7.65 8.69 16.54
N GLU A 61 6.95 8.31 15.48
CA GLU A 61 6.59 9.18 14.37
C GLU A 61 5.09 9.46 14.45
N VAL A 62 4.71 10.73 14.40
CA VAL A 62 3.31 11.12 14.27
C VAL A 62 2.99 11.11 12.78
N ILE A 63 2.17 10.15 12.36
CA ILE A 63 1.65 10.10 11.00
C ILE A 63 0.27 10.75 11.03
N GLN A 64 0.15 11.88 10.35
CA GLN A 64 -1.14 12.52 10.14
C GLN A 64 -1.71 11.99 8.82
N SER A 65 -2.60 11.01 8.92
CA SER A 65 -3.48 10.58 7.83
C SER A 65 -4.92 11.02 8.12
N THR A 66 -5.92 10.34 7.55
CA THR A 66 -7.37 10.45 7.83
C THR A 66 -7.69 10.48 9.34
N SER A 67 -6.78 9.98 10.18
CA SER A 67 -6.68 10.36 11.58
C SER A 67 -5.22 10.60 12.01
N LYS A 68 -5.03 11.40 13.07
CA LYS A 68 -3.71 11.61 13.68
C LYS A 68 -3.33 10.36 14.49
N THR A 69 -2.40 9.57 13.98
CA THR A 69 -1.94 8.36 14.66
C THR A 69 -0.46 8.44 15.02
N VAL A 70 -0.13 8.00 16.22
CA VAL A 70 1.24 7.87 16.69
C VAL A 70 1.73 6.46 16.39
N VAL A 71 2.75 6.33 15.54
CA VAL A 71 3.25 5.06 15.02
C VAL A 71 4.74 4.93 15.33
N THR A 72 5.14 3.78 15.87
CA THR A 72 6.56 3.48 16.12
C THR A 72 7.20 2.87 14.87
N SER A 73 8.53 2.97 14.77
CA SER A 73 9.28 2.32 13.68
C SER A 73 9.03 0.81 13.59
N ASP A 74 8.81 0.12 14.71
CA ASP A 74 8.49 -1.32 14.73
C ASP A 74 7.14 -1.62 14.06
N LEU A 75 6.14 -0.76 14.25
CA LEU A 75 4.84 -0.92 13.61
C LEU A 75 4.93 -0.72 12.10
N ILE A 76 5.73 0.25 11.66
CA ILE A 76 5.98 0.46 10.23
C ILE A 76 6.71 -0.74 9.63
N ASN A 77 7.74 -1.27 10.30
CA ASN A 77 8.44 -2.48 9.84
C ASN A 77 7.50 -3.69 9.76
N ASN A 78 6.64 -3.89 10.76
CA ASN A 78 5.66 -4.97 10.74
C ASN A 78 4.67 -4.82 9.59
N TYR A 79 4.20 -3.59 9.33
CA TYR A 79 3.35 -3.28 8.19
C TYR A 79 4.05 -3.63 6.86
N VAL A 80 5.30 -3.19 6.70
CA VAL A 80 6.11 -3.49 5.51
C VAL A 80 6.25 -5.00 5.31
N LEU A 81 6.57 -5.75 6.37
CA LEU A 81 6.72 -7.20 6.30
C LEU A 81 5.40 -7.90 5.97
N GLN A 82 4.28 -7.41 6.48
CA GLN A 82 2.96 -7.96 6.19
C GLN A 82 2.56 -7.76 4.72
N PHE A 83 2.93 -6.63 4.11
CA PHE A 83 2.41 -6.23 2.80
C PHE A 83 3.43 -6.26 1.66
N LYS A 84 4.72 -6.53 1.92
CA LYS A 84 5.77 -6.53 0.88
C LYS A 84 5.44 -7.42 -0.30
N ASP A 85 4.93 -8.64 -0.06
CA ASP A 85 4.69 -9.61 -1.13
C ASP A 85 3.49 -9.19 -1.99
N ILE A 86 2.47 -8.58 -1.37
CA ILE A 86 1.33 -7.99 -2.07
C ILE A 86 1.80 -6.80 -2.92
N ALA A 87 2.64 -5.93 -2.37
CA ALA A 87 3.20 -4.78 -3.09
C ALA A 87 4.10 -5.22 -4.26
N MET A 88 4.97 -6.22 -4.07
CA MET A 88 5.80 -6.79 -5.14
C MET A 88 4.96 -7.47 -6.21
N GLY A 89 3.94 -8.24 -5.83
CA GLY A 89 3.01 -8.85 -6.78
C GLY A 89 2.25 -7.80 -7.60
N ASN A 90 1.82 -6.71 -6.97
CA ASN A 90 1.20 -5.59 -7.67
C ASN A 90 2.19 -4.83 -8.57
N MET A 91 3.44 -4.69 -8.15
CA MET A 91 4.49 -4.12 -8.99
C MET A 91 4.72 -4.97 -10.25
N GLN A 92 4.82 -6.28 -10.10
CA GLN A 92 5.00 -7.20 -11.21
C GLN A 92 3.82 -7.14 -12.19
N LYS A 93 2.59 -7.09 -11.65
CA LYS A 93 1.36 -7.14 -12.45
C LYS A 93 0.96 -5.80 -13.07
N TYR A 94 1.15 -4.70 -12.35
CA TYR A 94 0.62 -3.38 -12.70
C TYR A 94 1.70 -2.34 -12.98
N GLY A 95 2.97 -2.60 -12.63
CA GLY A 95 4.10 -1.73 -12.98
C GLY A 95 4.35 -0.57 -12.04
N ILE A 96 3.68 -0.50 -10.89
CA ILE A 96 3.90 0.53 -9.85
C ILE A 96 5.01 0.03 -8.91
N PRO A 97 6.07 0.80 -8.62
CA PRO A 97 7.13 0.37 -7.72
C PRO A 97 6.56 -0.11 -6.37
N ALA A 98 7.03 -1.27 -5.90
CA ALA A 98 6.61 -1.84 -4.63
C ALA A 98 6.91 -0.88 -3.46
N SER A 99 8.03 -0.16 -3.54
CA SER A 99 8.42 0.87 -2.59
C SER A 99 7.40 2.01 -2.49
N ILE A 100 6.85 2.44 -3.63
CA ILE A 100 5.81 3.48 -3.70
C ILE A 100 4.51 2.96 -3.08
N ILE A 101 4.08 1.75 -3.45
CA ILE A 101 2.87 1.13 -2.88
C ILE A 101 2.98 1.06 -1.35
N LEU A 102 4.12 0.58 -0.83
CA LEU A 102 4.34 0.45 0.61
C LEU A 102 4.41 1.81 1.31
N ALA A 103 5.10 2.79 0.73
CA ALA A 103 5.22 4.12 1.30
C ALA A 103 3.87 4.85 1.36
N GLN A 104 3.06 4.75 0.31
CA GLN A 104 1.69 5.26 0.32
C GLN A 104 0.85 4.51 1.35
N GLY A 105 0.93 3.18 1.37
CA GLY A 105 0.24 2.38 2.38
C GLY A 105 0.58 2.82 3.81
N ILE A 106 1.86 3.03 4.13
CA ILE A 106 2.30 3.53 5.45
C ILE A 106 1.69 4.90 5.75
N LEU A 107 1.81 5.85 4.82
CA LEU A 107 1.37 7.22 4.99
C LEU A 107 -0.16 7.31 5.12
N GLU A 108 -0.90 6.75 4.16
CA GLU A 108 -2.35 6.88 4.05
C GLU A 108 -3.09 6.05 5.11
N SER A 109 -2.52 4.96 5.62
CA SER A 109 -3.17 4.13 6.65
C SER A 109 -2.63 4.32 8.06
N GLY A 110 -1.63 5.19 8.25
CA GLY A 110 -0.87 5.25 9.50
C GLY A 110 -0.26 3.89 9.85
N ALA A 111 0.35 3.23 8.86
CA ALA A 111 0.82 1.83 8.95
C ALA A 111 -0.26 0.86 9.48
N GLY A 112 -1.48 0.97 8.93
CA GLY A 112 -2.64 0.13 9.24
C GLY A 112 -3.33 0.45 10.56
N ARG A 113 -2.93 1.54 11.25
CA ARG A 113 -3.49 1.94 12.54
C ARG A 113 -4.59 2.99 12.45
N GLY A 114 -4.74 3.64 11.30
CA GLY A 114 -5.79 4.62 11.05
C GLY A 114 -7.17 3.97 11.04
N ASP A 115 -8.18 4.72 11.48
CA ASP A 115 -9.53 4.21 11.69
C ASP A 115 -10.13 3.64 10.39
N LEU A 116 -9.93 4.32 9.26
CA LEU A 116 -10.37 3.85 7.95
C LEU A 116 -9.73 2.51 7.54
N ALA A 117 -8.45 2.31 7.87
CA ALA A 117 -7.77 1.04 7.60
C ALA A 117 -8.31 -0.09 8.49
N LEU A 118 -8.54 0.19 9.77
CA LEU A 118 -9.04 -0.78 10.74
C LEU A 118 -10.51 -1.19 10.49
N GLU A 119 -11.36 -0.24 10.13
CA GLU A 119 -12.80 -0.45 9.99
C GLU A 119 -13.20 -0.95 8.60
N ALA A 120 -12.46 -0.53 7.57
CA ALA A 120 -12.83 -0.76 6.18
C ALA A 120 -11.78 -1.50 5.34
N ASN A 121 -10.65 -1.89 5.94
CA ASN A 121 -9.49 -2.42 5.21
C ASN A 121 -9.04 -1.50 4.07
N ASN A 122 -9.28 -0.19 4.17
CA ASN A 122 -8.94 0.77 3.12
C ASN A 122 -7.63 1.48 3.47
N HIS A 123 -6.53 0.93 2.96
CA HIS A 123 -5.18 1.37 3.30
C HIS A 123 -4.68 2.59 2.51
N PHE A 124 -5.45 3.05 1.52
CA PHE A 124 -5.02 4.09 0.57
C PHE A 124 -5.99 5.27 0.50
N GLY A 125 -6.98 5.32 1.41
CA GLY A 125 -7.96 6.40 1.43
C GLY A 125 -8.82 6.49 0.17
N ILE A 126 -9.07 5.37 -0.53
CA ILE A 126 -9.79 5.43 -1.82
C ILE A 126 -11.25 5.76 -1.57
N LYS A 127 -11.68 6.92 -2.08
CA LYS A 127 -13.06 7.42 -2.00
C LYS A 127 -13.98 6.63 -2.94
N CYS A 128 -15.27 6.62 -2.60
CA CYS A 128 -16.29 6.08 -3.50
C CYS A 128 -16.38 6.97 -4.74
N HIS A 129 -16.30 6.36 -5.91
CA HIS A 129 -16.57 7.02 -7.18
C HIS A 129 -17.86 6.44 -7.77
N LYS A 130 -18.38 7.03 -8.86
CA LYS A 130 -19.67 6.63 -9.46
C LYS A 130 -19.73 5.16 -9.91
N ASP A 131 -18.56 4.58 -10.18
CA ASP A 131 -18.33 3.21 -10.60
C ASP A 131 -18.15 2.22 -9.45
N TRP A 132 -18.11 2.69 -8.19
CA TRP A 132 -17.98 1.81 -7.03
C TRP A 132 -19.33 1.20 -6.64
N LEU A 133 -19.42 -0.13 -6.80
CA LEU A 133 -20.61 -0.94 -6.45
C LEU A 133 -20.40 -1.80 -5.20
N GLY A 134 -19.21 -1.76 -4.59
CA GLY A 134 -18.86 -2.53 -3.41
C GLY A 134 -19.36 -1.90 -2.10
N GLU A 135 -19.00 -2.51 -0.97
CA GLU A 135 -19.30 -1.95 0.34
C GLU A 135 -18.61 -0.59 0.54
N SER A 136 -19.16 0.24 1.43
CA SER A 136 -18.59 1.55 1.76
C SER A 136 -18.76 1.88 3.22
N VAL A 137 -17.90 2.75 3.74
CA VAL A 137 -18.05 3.41 5.05
C VAL A 137 -18.14 4.92 4.88
N ARG A 138 -18.68 5.60 5.89
CA ARG A 138 -18.68 7.06 5.99
C ARG A 138 -17.63 7.49 7.01
N HIS A 139 -16.76 8.39 6.60
CA HIS A 139 -15.69 8.91 7.45
C HIS A 139 -15.51 10.40 7.18
N ASP A 140 -15.18 11.17 8.20
CA ASP A 140 -14.87 12.59 8.05
C ASP A 140 -13.40 12.73 7.62
N ASP A 141 -13.13 13.48 6.56
CA ASP A 141 -11.78 13.72 6.02
C ASP A 141 -11.63 15.18 5.57
N ASP A 142 -11.74 15.48 4.28
CA ASP A 142 -11.82 16.87 3.79
C ASP A 142 -13.21 17.47 4.04
N SER A 143 -14.23 16.62 4.05
CA SER A 143 -15.62 16.95 4.33
C SER A 143 -16.24 15.93 5.28
N ALA A 144 -17.33 16.33 5.94
CA ALA A 144 -18.08 15.42 6.80
C ALA A 144 -18.73 14.31 5.96
N GLN A 145 -18.66 13.08 6.46
CA GLN A 145 -19.34 11.90 5.92
C GLN A 145 -19.00 11.61 4.45
N GLU A 146 -17.72 11.77 4.11
CA GLU A 146 -17.24 11.32 2.81
C GLU A 146 -17.36 9.80 2.69
N CYS A 147 -17.65 9.35 1.47
CA CYS A 147 -17.79 7.92 1.19
C CYS A 147 -16.42 7.34 0.85
N PHE A 148 -16.03 6.31 1.58
CA PHE A 148 -14.83 5.54 1.31
C PHE A 148 -15.17 4.09 0.97
N ARG A 149 -14.40 3.52 0.05
CA ARG A 149 -14.52 2.11 -0.32
C ARG A 149 -14.22 1.24 0.89
N LYS A 150 -14.96 0.14 1.06
CA LYS A 150 -14.72 -0.88 2.07
C LYS A 150 -14.39 -2.20 1.40
N TYR A 151 -13.41 -2.89 1.97
CA TYR A 151 -12.89 -4.13 1.45
C TYR A 151 -13.00 -5.25 2.48
N THR A 152 -13.08 -6.48 1.98
CA THR A 152 -13.08 -7.68 2.83
C THR A 152 -11.71 -7.88 3.47
N GLU A 153 -10.65 -7.64 2.71
CA GLU A 153 -9.27 -7.75 3.18
C GLU A 153 -8.43 -6.57 2.70
N ALA A 154 -7.33 -6.28 3.42
CA ALA A 154 -6.39 -5.24 3.03
C ALA A 154 -5.81 -5.47 1.63
N SER A 155 -5.56 -6.73 1.23
CA SER A 155 -5.06 -7.12 -0.09
C SER A 155 -5.94 -6.59 -1.25
N ASP A 156 -7.26 -6.51 -1.06
CA ASP A 156 -8.18 -5.96 -2.04
C ASP A 156 -7.99 -4.46 -2.22
N SER A 157 -7.73 -3.71 -1.14
CA SER A 157 -7.42 -2.28 -1.22
C SER A 157 -6.09 -2.01 -1.94
N TYR A 158 -5.09 -2.88 -1.76
CA TYR A 158 -3.82 -2.80 -2.49
C TYR A 158 -4.02 -3.01 -3.98
N ARG A 159 -4.83 -4.01 -4.35
CA ARG A 159 -5.18 -4.27 -5.75
C ARG A 159 -5.98 -3.11 -6.34
N ASP A 160 -6.97 -2.59 -5.61
CA ASP A 160 -7.80 -1.48 -6.08
C ASP A 160 -7.01 -0.18 -6.22
N HIS A 161 -6.05 0.08 -5.31
CA HIS A 161 -5.08 1.17 -5.47
C HIS A 161 -4.28 1.04 -6.76
N ALA A 162 -3.79 -0.16 -7.08
CA ALA A 162 -3.07 -0.39 -8.33
C ALA A 162 -3.96 -0.15 -9.56
N LEU A 163 -5.19 -0.66 -9.55
CA LEU A 163 -6.16 -0.44 -10.62
C LEU A 163 -6.57 1.03 -10.75
N PHE A 164 -6.65 1.76 -9.64
CA PHE A 164 -6.92 3.19 -9.64
C PHE A 164 -5.84 3.97 -10.37
N LEU A 165 -4.56 3.69 -10.08
CA LEU A 165 -3.44 4.37 -10.76
C LEU A 165 -3.36 3.98 -12.25
N VAL A 166 -3.50 2.69 -12.57
CA VAL A 166 -3.47 2.21 -13.96
C VAL A 166 -4.66 2.75 -14.78
N GLY A 167 -5.85 2.79 -14.18
CA GLY A 167 -7.09 3.09 -14.87
C GLY A 167 -7.36 4.57 -15.14
N LYS A 168 -6.58 5.51 -14.56
CA LYS A 168 -6.81 6.95 -14.71
C LYS A 168 -5.71 7.58 -15.56
N ASN A 169 -6.09 8.13 -16.72
CA ASN A 169 -5.18 8.72 -17.70
C ASN A 169 -4.23 9.79 -17.12
N ARG A 170 -4.66 10.53 -16.10
CA ARG A 170 -3.82 11.51 -15.38
C ARG A 170 -2.53 10.92 -14.80
N TYR A 171 -2.48 9.62 -14.52
CA TYR A 171 -1.30 8.92 -13.99
C TYR A 171 -0.48 8.23 -15.08
N ALA A 172 -0.88 8.27 -16.36
CA ALA A 172 -0.24 7.51 -17.43
C ALA A 172 1.27 7.78 -17.55
N THR A 173 1.71 9.04 -17.35
CA THR A 173 3.12 9.42 -17.40
C THR A 173 3.97 8.71 -16.34
N LEU A 174 3.40 8.32 -15.20
CA LEU A 174 4.14 7.57 -14.17
C LEU A 174 4.69 6.26 -14.71
N PHE A 175 3.92 5.59 -15.56
CA PHE A 175 4.27 4.30 -16.15
C PHE A 175 5.30 4.40 -17.27
N THR A 176 5.76 5.61 -17.61
CA THR A 176 6.92 5.83 -18.49
C THR A 176 8.24 5.92 -17.73
N TYR A 177 8.19 6.06 -16.41
CA TYR A 177 9.39 6.06 -15.57
C TYR A 177 9.90 4.65 -15.34
N GLU A 178 11.18 4.54 -15.05
CA GLU A 178 11.77 3.28 -14.61
C GLU A 178 11.04 2.75 -13.37
N LYS A 179 10.81 1.43 -13.35
CA LYS A 179 9.99 0.77 -12.31
C LYS A 179 10.64 0.77 -10.93
N ASP A 180 11.89 1.21 -10.84
CA ASP A 180 12.67 1.33 -9.61
C ASP A 180 13.06 2.80 -9.31
N ASP A 181 12.67 3.76 -10.15
CA ASP A 181 12.87 5.20 -9.88
C ASP A 181 11.74 5.76 -9.01
N TYR A 182 11.74 5.36 -7.75
CA TYR A 182 10.74 5.81 -6.78
C TYR A 182 10.74 7.34 -6.58
N LYS A 183 11.84 8.05 -6.88
CA LYS A 183 11.89 9.51 -6.74
C LYS A 183 11.11 10.20 -7.84
N ALA A 184 11.23 9.75 -9.09
CA ALA A 184 10.41 10.22 -10.19
C ALA A 184 8.94 9.89 -9.96
N TRP A 185 8.64 8.67 -9.49
CA TRP A 185 7.28 8.26 -9.14
C TRP A 185 6.66 9.13 -8.06
N ALA A 186 7.36 9.38 -6.94
CA ALA A 186 6.84 10.20 -5.84
C ALA A 186 6.52 11.64 -6.29
N LYS A 187 7.42 12.25 -7.08
CA LYS A 187 7.20 13.59 -7.67
C LYS A 187 6.05 13.59 -8.67
N GLY A 188 6.02 12.58 -9.53
CA GLY A 188 4.99 12.40 -10.55
C GLY A 188 3.62 12.21 -9.94
N LEU A 189 3.47 11.43 -8.87
CA LEU A 189 2.20 11.20 -8.19
C LEU A 189 1.56 12.52 -7.75
N ARG A 190 2.37 13.39 -7.13
CA ARG A 190 1.92 14.75 -6.77
C ARG A 190 1.60 15.59 -8.00
N ALA A 191 2.47 15.61 -9.01
CA ALA A 191 2.25 16.38 -10.24
C ALA A 191 0.97 15.94 -10.98
N ALA A 192 0.65 14.65 -10.93
CA ALA A 192 -0.59 14.07 -11.43
C ALA A 192 -1.78 14.30 -10.50
N GLY A 193 -1.61 14.99 -9.37
CA GLY A 193 -2.63 15.44 -8.42
C GLY A 193 -3.05 14.43 -7.37
N TYR A 194 -2.30 13.35 -7.12
CA TYR A 194 -2.68 12.33 -6.13
C TYR A 194 -2.90 12.95 -4.74
N ALA A 195 -2.03 13.89 -4.36
CA ALA A 195 -2.13 14.67 -3.14
C ALA A 195 -1.89 16.15 -3.43
N THR A 196 -2.52 17.02 -2.63
CA THR A 196 -2.34 18.48 -2.70
C THR A 196 -1.11 18.95 -1.91
N ASP A 197 -0.68 18.19 -0.90
CA ASP A 197 0.45 18.51 -0.03
C ASP A 197 1.76 18.70 -0.84
N PRO A 198 2.42 19.88 -0.76
CA PRO A 198 3.72 20.11 -1.39
C PRO A 198 4.81 19.12 -0.97
N ASN A 199 4.76 18.64 0.28
CA ASN A 199 5.78 17.75 0.85
C ASN A 199 5.47 16.26 0.61
N TYR A 200 4.38 15.93 -0.11
CA TYR A 200 4.00 14.54 -0.35
C TYR A 200 5.13 13.69 -0.96
N PRO A 201 5.87 14.15 -2.00
CA PRO A 201 6.96 13.38 -2.57
C PRO A 201 8.07 13.11 -1.54
N ASP A 202 8.43 14.13 -0.75
CA ASP A 202 9.50 14.01 0.25
C ASP A 202 9.10 13.07 1.39
N LYS A 203 7.82 13.07 1.79
CA LYS A 203 7.29 12.09 2.75
C LYS A 203 7.45 10.67 2.24
N LEU A 204 7.00 10.39 1.00
CA LEU A 204 7.15 9.06 0.40
C LEU A 204 8.62 8.65 0.29
N ILE A 205 9.47 9.51 -0.27
CA ILE A 205 10.91 9.29 -0.39
C ILE A 205 11.52 9.01 0.99
N SER A 206 11.10 9.73 2.03
CA SER A 206 11.59 9.52 3.38
C SER A 206 11.24 8.14 3.94
N TYR A 207 10.03 7.64 3.71
CA TYR A 207 9.66 6.27 4.11
C TYR A 207 10.46 5.24 3.32
N ILE A 208 10.59 5.43 2.01
CA ILE A 208 11.31 4.52 1.13
C ILE A 208 12.78 4.40 1.54
N GLU A 209 13.44 5.53 1.82
CA GLU A 209 14.84 5.55 2.23
C GLU A 209 15.03 5.07 3.67
N ARG A 210 14.16 5.49 4.62
CA ARG A 210 14.29 5.13 6.05
C ARG A 210 14.03 3.66 6.33
N TYR A 211 13.06 3.08 5.62
CA TYR A 211 12.65 1.68 5.75
C TYR A 211 13.16 0.80 4.62
N ASN A 212 14.07 1.33 3.79
CA ASN A 212 14.72 0.60 2.70
C ASN A 212 13.73 -0.09 1.74
N LEU A 213 12.58 0.54 1.46
CA LEU A 213 11.49 -0.10 0.70
C LEU A 213 11.88 -0.37 -0.76
N HIS A 214 12.84 0.39 -1.30
CA HIS A 214 13.37 0.21 -2.65
C HIS A 214 14.01 -1.17 -2.87
N GLN A 215 14.42 -1.87 -1.81
CA GLN A 215 14.89 -3.25 -1.91
C GLN A 215 13.86 -4.16 -2.62
N TYR A 216 12.57 -3.90 -2.41
CA TYR A 216 11.49 -4.67 -3.03
C TYR A 216 11.35 -4.36 -4.52
N ASP A 217 11.66 -3.14 -4.95
CA ASP A 217 11.73 -2.80 -6.38
C ASP A 217 12.88 -3.56 -7.06
N CYS A 218 14.05 -3.60 -6.40
CA CYS A 218 15.21 -4.34 -6.87
C CYS A 218 14.92 -5.84 -6.99
N LEU A 219 14.24 -6.42 -5.99
CA LEU A 219 13.84 -7.84 -6.02
C LEU A 219 12.93 -8.16 -7.22
N VAL A 220 11.94 -7.30 -7.51
CA VAL A 220 11.05 -7.52 -8.67
C VAL A 220 11.75 -7.29 -10.01
N THR A 221 12.66 -6.31 -10.07
CA THR A 221 13.37 -5.96 -11.32
C THR A 221 14.61 -6.81 -11.59
N GLY A 222 15.07 -7.59 -10.60
CA GLY A 222 16.33 -8.35 -10.68
C GLY A 222 17.59 -7.48 -10.59
N LYS A 223 17.46 -6.20 -10.23
CA LYS A 223 18.59 -5.29 -10.03
C LYS A 223 19.25 -5.54 -8.68
N SER A 224 20.56 -5.28 -8.59
CA SER A 224 21.28 -5.36 -7.31
C SER A 224 20.85 -4.21 -6.38
N TYR A 225 20.47 -4.56 -5.16
CA TYR A 225 20.13 -3.58 -4.14
C TYR A 225 21.38 -3.01 -3.45
N THR A 226 21.45 -1.68 -3.33
CA THR A 226 22.42 -0.97 -2.49
C THR A 226 21.71 -0.21 -1.39
N ALA A 227 22.03 -0.49 -0.13
CA ALA A 227 21.38 0.15 0.99
C ALA A 227 21.61 1.67 1.02
N ILE A 228 20.51 2.43 1.11
CA ILE A 228 20.57 3.88 1.28
C ILE A 228 20.86 4.15 2.76
N ASN A 229 22.13 4.37 3.11
CA ASN A 229 22.52 4.74 4.48
C ASN A 229 22.13 6.19 4.77
N LYS A 230 20.84 6.47 4.92
CA LYS A 230 20.36 7.73 5.50
C LYS A 230 20.22 7.53 7.00
N SER A 231 21.34 7.66 7.71
CA SER A 231 21.30 7.87 9.16
C SER A 231 20.32 9.01 9.44
N ALA A 232 19.37 8.80 10.37
CA ALA A 232 18.67 9.91 11.01
C ALA A 232 19.73 10.96 11.43
N PRO A 233 19.44 12.27 11.39
CA PRO A 233 20.47 13.31 11.51
C PRO A 233 21.28 13.12 12.79
N THR A 234 22.47 12.56 12.65
CA THR A 234 23.45 12.40 13.71
C THR A 234 24.22 13.70 13.82
N ARG A 235 24.08 14.38 14.96
CA ARG A 235 25.06 15.39 15.40
C ARG A 235 26.44 14.73 15.37
N THR A 236 27.38 15.39 14.73
CA THR A 236 28.78 15.03 14.61
C THR A 236 29.38 14.75 15.99
N SER A 237 29.84 13.52 16.19
CA SER A 237 30.81 13.20 17.24
C SER A 237 31.87 12.30 16.62
N ASN A 238 33.02 12.91 16.33
CA ASN A 238 34.27 12.21 16.11
C ASN A 238 34.57 11.29 17.29
N THR A 239 34.88 10.02 17.06
CA THR A 239 35.78 9.28 17.95
C THR A 239 36.52 8.18 17.20
N LYS A 240 37.83 8.20 17.44
CA LYS A 240 38.87 7.36 16.88
C LYS A 240 38.75 5.90 17.35
N THR A 241 39.22 5.04 16.48
CA THR A 241 39.55 3.61 16.64
C THR A 241 40.42 3.32 17.86
N ASN A 242 40.15 2.17 18.51
CA ASN A 242 41.15 1.25 19.06
C ASN A 242 40.55 -0.18 19.17
N SER A 243 41.24 -1.13 18.54
CA SER A 243 41.22 -2.60 18.71
C SER A 243 41.75 -2.98 20.11
N GLU A 244 41.50 -4.12 20.79
CA GLU A 244 41.28 -5.56 20.50
C GLU A 244 40.99 -6.26 21.88
N PRO A 245 40.98 -7.60 22.08
CA PRO A 245 40.28 -8.72 21.42
C PRO A 245 39.40 -9.54 22.41
N ALA A 246 38.37 -10.25 21.92
CA ALA A 246 37.87 -11.48 22.56
C ALA A 246 37.06 -12.30 21.54
N SER A 247 37.34 -13.60 21.51
CA SER A 247 36.83 -14.62 20.58
C SER A 247 35.38 -14.42 20.12
N ASN A 248 35.18 -14.16 18.83
CA ASN A 248 33.89 -14.39 18.18
C ASN A 248 34.16 -14.83 16.74
N ASP A 249 33.55 -15.94 16.35
CA ASP A 249 33.34 -16.27 14.94
C ASP A 249 32.78 -15.01 14.26
N PRO A 250 33.47 -14.43 13.25
CA PRO A 250 33.07 -13.17 12.64
C PRO A 250 31.68 -13.23 11.99
N ASN A 251 31.13 -14.44 11.83
CA ASN A 251 29.82 -14.66 11.21
C ASN A 251 28.67 -14.77 12.23
N LEU A 252 28.94 -14.74 13.54
CA LEU A 252 27.92 -14.88 14.59
C LEU A 252 27.71 -13.57 15.36
N TYR A 253 26.45 -13.13 15.42
CA TYR A 253 26.00 -12.00 16.22
C TYR A 253 25.09 -12.43 17.35
N GLU A 254 25.39 -11.99 18.57
CA GLU A 254 24.50 -12.19 19.71
C GLU A 254 23.48 -11.06 19.80
N VAL A 255 22.18 -11.41 19.76
CA VAL A 255 21.06 -10.48 19.87
C VAL A 255 21.15 -9.73 21.18
N GLN A 256 21.27 -8.41 21.09
CA GLN A 256 21.31 -7.52 22.24
C GLN A 256 19.90 -7.06 22.62
N LYS A 257 19.75 -6.57 23.85
CA LYS A 257 18.49 -5.98 24.30
C LYS A 257 18.09 -4.82 23.38
N GLY A 258 16.92 -4.95 22.74
CA GLY A 258 16.39 -3.97 21.80
C GLY A 258 16.71 -4.25 20.33
N ASP A 259 17.41 -5.35 20.01
CA ASP A 259 17.59 -5.77 18.63
C ASP A 259 16.30 -6.33 18.03
N THR A 260 16.15 -6.04 16.74
CA THR A 260 15.15 -6.64 15.86
C THR A 260 15.89 -7.28 14.67
N LEU A 261 15.25 -8.20 13.95
CA LEU A 261 15.83 -8.72 12.72
C LEU A 261 16.21 -7.61 11.75
N TYR A 262 15.47 -6.50 11.74
CA TYR A 262 15.76 -5.33 10.94
C TYR A 262 17.01 -4.58 11.41
N SER A 263 17.16 -4.29 12.71
CA SER A 263 18.35 -3.61 13.21
C SER A 263 19.62 -4.41 12.94
N ILE A 264 19.53 -5.74 13.04
CA ILE A 264 20.62 -6.68 12.77
C ILE A 264 20.90 -6.76 11.26
N SER A 265 19.86 -6.97 10.44
CA SER A 265 19.94 -6.94 8.98
C SER A 265 20.67 -5.70 8.48
N LYS A 266 20.30 -4.54 9.03
CA LYS A 266 20.94 -3.25 8.74
C LYS A 266 22.40 -3.21 9.20
N LYS A 267 22.67 -3.68 10.42
CA LYS A 267 24.02 -3.66 11.01
C LYS A 267 25.03 -4.49 10.20
N PHE A 268 24.59 -5.60 9.65
CA PHE A 268 25.44 -6.54 8.92
C PHE A 268 25.27 -6.50 7.40
N ASN A 269 24.46 -5.56 6.90
CA ASN A 269 24.16 -5.42 5.47
C ASN A 269 23.68 -6.74 4.84
N VAL A 270 22.77 -7.43 5.52
CA VAL A 270 22.11 -8.65 5.04
C VAL A 270 20.62 -8.45 4.97
N LEU A 271 19.92 -9.08 4.03
CA LEU A 271 18.45 -8.98 3.98
C LEU A 271 17.83 -9.65 5.22
N VAL A 272 16.73 -9.11 5.72
CA VAL A 272 15.97 -9.75 6.83
C VAL A 272 15.58 -11.18 6.45
N ASP A 273 15.15 -11.41 5.22
CA ASP A 273 14.78 -12.75 4.75
C ASP A 273 15.98 -13.68 4.64
N ASP A 274 17.15 -13.17 4.24
CA ASP A 274 18.39 -13.94 4.24
C ASP A 274 18.84 -14.27 5.66
N LEU A 275 18.73 -13.30 6.57
CA LEU A 275 19.00 -13.48 7.98
C LEU A 275 18.07 -14.54 8.59
N LYS A 276 16.78 -14.51 8.27
CA LYS A 276 15.82 -15.55 8.71
C LYS A 276 16.16 -16.91 8.14
N ARG A 277 16.43 -16.99 6.83
CA ARG A 277 16.77 -18.23 6.12
C ARG A 277 18.05 -18.85 6.65
N LYS A 278 19.10 -18.05 6.87
CA LYS A 278 20.38 -18.51 7.45
C LYS A 278 20.25 -19.05 8.87
N ASN A 279 19.25 -18.59 9.60
CA ASN A 279 19.03 -18.90 11.01
C ASN A 279 17.79 -19.76 11.30
N ASN A 280 17.15 -20.30 10.25
CA ASN A 280 15.94 -21.11 10.34
C ASN A 280 14.83 -20.46 11.18
N LEU A 281 14.68 -19.14 11.08
CA LEU A 281 13.67 -18.40 11.83
C LEU A 281 12.33 -18.42 11.08
N SER A 282 11.31 -19.01 11.72
CA SER A 282 9.93 -19.03 11.21
C SER A 282 9.23 -17.68 11.36
N ASP A 283 9.61 -16.90 12.37
CA ASP A 283 9.01 -15.61 12.69
C ASP A 283 10.10 -14.54 12.92
N ASN A 284 9.70 -13.42 13.52
CA ASN A 284 10.59 -12.29 13.77
C ASN A 284 10.96 -12.15 15.25
N ALA A 285 10.56 -13.11 16.09
CA ALA A 285 10.88 -13.08 17.51
C ALA A 285 12.37 -13.37 17.68
N LEU A 286 13.03 -12.49 18.42
CA LEU A 286 14.41 -12.65 18.82
C LEU A 286 14.48 -12.69 20.34
N SER A 287 15.24 -13.64 20.87
CA SER A 287 15.56 -13.69 22.30
C SER A 287 16.87 -12.96 22.55
N VAL A 288 16.95 -12.14 23.59
CA VAL A 288 18.24 -11.57 24.01
C VAL A 288 19.20 -12.70 24.34
N GLY A 289 20.43 -12.62 23.82
CA GLY A 289 21.43 -13.69 23.91
C GLY A 289 21.34 -14.74 22.79
N GLN A 290 20.33 -14.68 21.91
CA GLN A 290 20.24 -15.57 20.75
C GLN A 290 21.39 -15.28 19.78
N LYS A 291 22.05 -16.32 19.28
CA LYS A 291 23.13 -16.17 18.29
C LYS A 291 22.57 -16.32 16.88
N LEU A 292 22.84 -15.34 16.02
CA LEU A 292 22.44 -15.30 14.62
C LEU A 292 23.66 -15.32 13.70
N LYS A 293 23.62 -16.16 12.67
CA LYS A 293 24.50 -16.12 11.51
C LYS A 293 24.18 -14.88 10.68
N VAL A 294 25.08 -13.93 10.68
CA VAL A 294 24.92 -12.62 10.03
C VAL A 294 25.75 -12.47 8.76
N MET A 295 26.61 -13.45 8.44
CA MET A 295 27.40 -13.52 7.21
C MET A 295 27.32 -14.92 6.62
#